data_AF-A0A7X2PI33-F1
#
_entry.id   AF-A0A7X2PI33-F1
#
_cell.length_a   1.000
_cell.length_b   1.000
_cell.length_c   1.000
_cell.angle_alpha   90.00
_cell.angle_beta   90.00
_cell.angle_gamma   90.00
#
_symmetry.space_group_name_H-M   'P 1'
#
loop_
_entity.id
_entity.type
_entity.pdbx_description
1 polymer ?
#
loop_
_entity_poly.entity_id
_entity_poly.type
_entity_poly.pdbx_seq_one_letter_code
_entity_poly.pdbx_strand_id
1 'polypeptide(L)' 'MVPAWIHPPDLTKLKLLHQTYPDLAKKYGLRLIPFLLADVALVPGLMSPDGIHPNATGALRVALTVLKALEPLLRKN' A
#
# COMPACT_ATOMS: atom_id res chain seq x y z
N MET A 1 -24.45 5.52 -2.06
CA MET A 1 -24.47 7.01 -1.99
C MET A 1 -23.33 7.42 -1.06
N VAL A 2 -22.34 8.16 -1.56
CA VAL A 2 -21.15 8.56 -0.78
C VAL A 2 -21.54 9.77 0.09
N PRO A 3 -21.18 9.84 1.38
CA PRO A 3 -21.56 10.96 2.25
C PRO A 3 -21.10 12.32 1.72
N ALA A 4 -21.94 13.36 1.86
CA ALA A 4 -21.72 14.71 1.33
C ALA A 4 -20.51 15.46 1.91
N TRP A 5 -19.90 14.96 2.98
CA TRP A 5 -18.68 15.51 3.60
C TRP A 5 -17.39 14.87 3.09
N ILE A 6 -17.50 13.78 2.31
CA ILE A 6 -16.38 13.28 1.51
C ILE A 6 -16.27 14.19 0.30
N HIS A 7 -15.39 15.19 0.38
CA HIS A 7 -14.97 15.90 -0.81
C HIS A 7 -14.35 14.87 -1.76
N PRO A 8 -14.77 14.79 -3.03
CA PRO A 8 -14.09 13.94 -3.99
C PRO A 8 -12.60 14.30 -3.95
N PRO A 9 -11.71 13.30 -3.80
CA PRO A 9 -10.30 13.59 -3.66
C PRO A 9 -9.85 14.40 -4.88
N ASP A 10 -9.09 15.46 -4.63
CA ASP A 10 -8.39 16.15 -5.71
C ASP A 10 -7.45 15.14 -6.37
N LEU A 11 -7.84 14.69 -7.56
CA LEU A 11 -7.11 13.66 -8.31
C LEU A 11 -5.69 14.11 -8.65
N THR A 12 -5.44 15.41 -8.73
CA THR A 12 -4.10 15.97 -8.94
C THR A 12 -3.23 15.74 -7.71
N LYS A 13 -3.77 15.97 -6.51
CA LYS A 13 -3.06 15.70 -5.25
C LYS A 13 -2.82 14.21 -5.04
N LEU A 14 -3.79 13.36 -5.36
CA LEU A 14 -3.62 11.91 -5.28
C LEU A 14 -2.53 11.42 -6.26
N LYS A 15 -2.54 11.92 -7.49
CA LYS A 15 -1.50 11.61 -8.48
C LYS A 15 -0.12 12.06 -8.02
N LEU A 16 -0.01 13.25 -7.43
CA LEU A 16 1.25 13.77 -6.88
C LEU A 16 1.77 12.88 -5.73
N LEU A 17 0.89 12.49 -4.81
CA LEU A 17 1.24 11.59 -3.72
C LEU A 17 1.75 10.24 -4.24
N HIS A 18 1.04 9.63 -5.19
CA HIS A 18 1.46 8.36 -5.79
C HIS A 18 2.80 8.47 -6.51
N GLN A 19 3.08 9.60 -7.17
CA GLN A 19 4.33 9.82 -7.90
C GLN A 19 5.53 10.08 -6.98
N THR A 20 5.30 10.60 -5.76
CA THR A 20 6.37 10.94 -4.81
C THR A 20 7.24 9.72 -4.47
N TYR A 21 6.64 8.54 -4.26
CA TYR A 21 7.36 7.32 -3.89
C TYR A 21 8.29 6.76 -4.97
N PRO A 22 7.86 6.53 -6.24
CA PRO A 22 8.75 6.10 -7.31
C PRO A 22 9.84 7.11 -7.63
N ASP A 23 9.55 8.42 -7.55
CA ASP A 23 10.55 9.47 -7.79
C ASP A 23 11.66 9.41 -6.73
N LEU A 24 11.30 9.26 -5.46
CA LEU A 24 12.27 9.09 -4.37
C LEU A 24 13.04 7.78 -4.50
N ALA A 25 12.37 6.68 -4.84
CA ALA A 25 13.03 5.38 -5.03
C ALA A 25 14.09 5.46 -6.13
N LYS A 26 13.78 6.11 -7.26
CA LYS A 26 14.75 6.34 -8.34
C LYS A 26 15.90 7.24 -7.90
N LYS A 27 15.60 8.37 -7.24
CA LYS A 27 16.61 9.35 -6.79
C LYS A 27 17.64 8.74 -5.84
N TYR A 28 17.21 7.85 -4.95
CA TYR A 28 18.05 7.27 -3.90
C TYR A 28 18.47 5.82 -4.18
N GLY A 29 18.16 5.27 -5.36
CA GLY A 29 18.50 3.89 -5.71
C GLY A 29 17.85 2.84 -4.79
N LEU A 30 16.64 3.12 -4.29
CA LEU A 30 15.94 2.27 -3.33
C LEU A 30 15.04 1.25 -4.04
N ARG A 31 14.87 0.09 -3.40
CA ARG A 31 13.80 -0.85 -3.75
C ARG A 31 12.46 -0.28 -3.30
N LEU A 32 11.43 -0.45 -4.13
CA LEU A 32 10.09 0.06 -3.87
C LEU A 32 9.06 -1.07 -3.90
N ILE A 33 8.15 -1.08 -2.92
CA ILE A 33 6.88 -1.80 -2.98
C ILE A 33 5.86 -0.82 -3.59
N PRO A 34 5.36 -1.04 -4.82
CA PRO A 34 4.53 -0.05 -5.51
C PRO A 34 3.22 0.28 -4.78
N PHE A 35 2.63 -0.71 -4.11
CA PHE A 35 1.47 -0.53 -3.25
C PHE A 35 1.47 -1.57 -2.13
N LEU A 36 1.56 -1.10 -0.87
CA LEU A 36 1.70 -1.97 0.30
C LEU A 36 0.47 -2.88 0.53
N LEU A 37 -0.72 -2.37 0.20
CA LEU A 37 -1.99 -3.08 0.39
C LEU A 37 -2.47 -3.78 -0.90
N ALA A 38 -1.57 -4.03 -1.85
CA ALA A 38 -1.89 -4.84 -3.03
C ALA A 38 -2.48 -6.19 -2.58
N ASP A 39 -3.57 -6.60 -3.22
CA ASP A 39 -4.33 -7.83 -2.91
C ASP A 39 -4.88 -7.90 -1.46
N VAL A 40 -4.96 -6.77 -0.75
CA VAL A 40 -5.55 -6.66 0.60
C VAL A 40 -6.64 -5.60 0.63
N ALA A 41 -6.36 -4.39 0.15
CA ALA A 41 -7.33 -3.30 0.16
C ALA A 41 -8.56 -3.68 -0.68
N LEU A 42 -9.75 -3.44 -0.13
CA LEU A 42 -11.06 -3.73 -0.76
C LEU A 42 -11.33 -5.22 -1.04
N VAL A 43 -10.48 -6.14 -0.55
CA VAL A 43 -10.70 -7.57 -0.68
C VAL A 43 -11.67 -8.04 0.43
N PRO A 44 -12.80 -8.69 0.07
CA PRO A 44 -13.74 -9.20 1.05
C PRO A 44 -13.07 -10.14 2.06
N GLY A 45 -13.35 -9.95 3.34
CA GLY A 45 -12.82 -10.78 4.42
C GLY A 45 -11.38 -10.45 4.84
N LEU A 46 -10.70 -9.47 4.21
CA LEU A 46 -9.35 -9.03 4.61
C LEU A 46 -9.32 -7.67 5.32
N MET A 47 -10.45 -6.95 5.33
CA MET A 47 -10.58 -5.65 5.99
C MET A 47 -11.35 -5.76 7.30
N SER A 48 -11.06 -4.85 8.24
CA SER A 48 -11.82 -4.62 9.46
C SER A 48 -13.19 -3.98 9.13
N PRO A 49 -14.16 -3.99 10.07
CA PRO A 49 -15.48 -3.40 9.85
C PRO A 49 -15.47 -1.89 9.50
N ASP A 50 -14.38 -1.19 9.81
CA ASP A 50 -14.19 0.22 9.43
C ASP A 50 -13.93 0.44 7.93
N GLY A 51 -13.65 -0.63 7.18
CA GLY A 51 -13.42 -0.60 5.74
C GLY A 51 -12.10 0.03 5.29
N ILE A 52 -11.21 0.45 6.20
CA ILE A 52 -9.94 1.11 5.85
C ILE A 52 -8.71 0.43 6.45
N HIS A 53 -8.86 -0.37 7.51
CA HIS A 53 -7.75 -1.14 8.09
C HIS A 53 -7.85 -2.62 7.70
N PRO A 54 -6.74 -3.29 7.39
CA PRO A 54 -6.72 -4.75 7.32
C PRO A 54 -7.10 -5.38 8.67
N ASN A 55 -7.79 -6.52 8.64
CA ASN A 55 -7.96 -7.37 9.82
C ASN A 55 -6.73 -8.27 10.04
N ALA A 56 -6.77 -9.21 10.99
CA ALA A 56 -5.63 -10.09 11.28
C ALA A 56 -5.14 -10.89 10.06
N THR A 57 -6.06 -11.42 9.25
CA THR A 57 -5.73 -12.14 8.01
C THR A 57 -5.19 -11.20 6.94
N GLY A 58 -5.75 -10.00 6.80
CA GLY A 58 -5.25 -8.97 5.90
C GLY A 58 -3.83 -8.52 6.28
N ALA A 59 -3.57 -8.28 7.56
CA ALA A 59 -2.26 -7.91 8.08
C ALA A 59 -1.19 -8.98 7.79
N LEU A 60 -1.54 -10.27 7.90
CA LEU A 60 -0.65 -11.36 7.51
C LEU A 60 -0.27 -11.29 6.03
N ARG A 61 -1.22 -10.97 5.14
CA ARG A 61 -0.93 -10.79 3.70
C ARG A 61 -0.04 -9.58 3.42
N VAL A 62 -0.24 -8.47 4.14
CA VAL A 62 0.66 -7.31 4.07
C VAL A 62 2.07 -7.72 4.48
N ALA A 63 2.22 -8.47 5.57
CA ALA A 63 3.53 -8.97 6.01
C ALA A 63 4.22 -9.85 4.95
N LEU A 64 3.48 -10.74 4.28
CA LEU A 64 4.00 -11.56 3.18
C LEU A 64 4.46 -10.71 1.98
N THR A 65 3.74 -9.63 1.65
CA THR A 65 4.12 -8.67 0.60
C THR A 65 5.46 -8.01 0.93
N VAL A 66 5.63 -7.56 2.18
CA VAL A 66 6.88 -6.97 2.67
C VAL A 66 8.00 -8.01 2.67
N LEU A 67 7.74 -9.22 3.16
CA LEU A 67 8.73 -10.29 3.22
C LEU A 67 9.27 -10.64 1.85
N LYS A 68 8.41 -10.78 0.83
CA LYS A 68 8.82 -11.01 -0.56
C LYS A 68 9.78 -9.94 -1.09
N ALA A 69 9.58 -8.68 -0.71
CA ALA A 69 10.45 -7.57 -1.11
C ALA A 69 11.79 -7.57 -0.34
N LEU A 70 11.77 -7.99 0.92
CA LEU A 70 12.94 -8.06 1.80
C LEU A 70 13.81 -9.30 1.57
N GLU A 71 13.22 -10.46 1.26
CA GLU A 71 13.93 -11.74 1.12
C GLU A 71 15.20 -11.67 0.26
N PRO A 72 15.20 -11.04 -0.93
CA PRO A 72 16.43 -10.96 -1.73
C PRO A 72 17.49 -10.01 -1.14
N LEU A 73 17.15 -9.16 -0.17
CA LEU A 73 18.08 -8.29 0.55
C LEU A 73 18.69 -8.98 1.78
N LEU A 74 18.04 -10.02 2.30
CA LEU A 74 18.45 -10.73 3.52
C LEU A 74 19.46 -11.83 3.25
N ARG A 75 19.71 -12.18 1.98
CA ARG A 75 20.76 -13.15 1.63
C ARG A 75 22.12 -12.53 1.93
N LYS A 76 22.79 -13.09 2.93
CA LYS A 76 24.20 -12.80 3.22
C LYS A 76 25.06 -13.16 2.01
N ASN A 77 26.02 -12.29 1.71
CA ASN A 77 27.26 -12.69 1.06
C ASN A 77 28.04 -13.63 1.98
#